data_AF-A0A963IKX0-F1
#
_entry.id   AF-A0A963IKX0-F1
#
_cell.length_a   1.000
_cell.length_b   1.000
_cell.length_c   1.000
_cell.angle_alpha   90.00
_cell.angle_beta   90.00
_cell.angle_gamma   90.00
#
_symmetry.space_group_name_H-M   'P 1'
#
loop_
_entity.id
_entity.type
_entity.pdbx_description
1 polymer ?
#
loop_
_entity_poly.entity_id
_entity_poly.type
_entity_poly.pdbx_seq_one_letter_code
_entity_poly.pdbx_strand_id
1 'polypeptide(L)' 'MRFSGSETYVTTGDLTLAVNAAVTLQRPLLIKGEPGTGKTMLAEEVAASLGLPLFQWH' A
#
# COMPACT_ATOMS: atom_id res chain seq x y z
N MET A 1 -3.55 0.93 -13.31
CA MET A 1 -3.65 0.15 -12.05
C MET A 1 -4.14 1.10 -10.96
N ARG A 2 -5.17 0.75 -10.19
CA ARG A 2 -5.74 1.62 -9.15
C ARG A 2 -6.07 0.79 -7.90
N PHE A 3 -5.51 1.20 -6.76
CA PHE A 3 -5.80 0.67 -5.43
C PHE A 3 -7.04 1.37 -4.85
N SER A 4 -7.91 0.61 -4.18
CA SER A 4 -9.15 1.09 -3.54
C SER A 4 -9.32 0.62 -2.09
N GLY A 5 -8.28 0.06 -1.48
CA GLY A 5 -8.38 -0.69 -0.23
C GLY A 5 -8.77 -2.16 -0.45
N SER A 6 -9.00 -2.89 0.65
CA SER A 6 -9.48 -4.28 0.64
C SER A 6 -10.49 -4.52 1.76
N GLU A 7 -11.17 -5.67 1.75
CA GLU A 7 -12.10 -6.06 2.82
C GLU A 7 -11.44 -6.11 4.20
N THR A 8 -10.14 -6.37 4.24
CA THR A 8 -9.33 -6.55 5.44
C THR A 8 -8.53 -5.30 5.85
N TYR A 9 -8.45 -4.28 4.99
CA TYR A 9 -7.64 -3.09 5.25
C TYR A 9 -8.39 -1.79 4.98
N VAL A 10 -8.72 -1.08 6.08
CA VAL A 10 -9.37 0.23 6.04
C VAL A 10 -8.32 1.29 5.71
N THR A 11 -8.30 1.74 4.47
CA THR A 11 -7.45 2.86 4.04
C THR A 11 -8.15 4.19 4.28
N THR A 12 -7.42 5.21 4.73
CA THR A 12 -7.89 6.59 4.56
C THR A 12 -7.85 6.98 3.08
N GLY A 13 -8.67 7.96 2.67
CA GLY A 13 -8.64 8.48 1.31
C GLY A 13 -7.25 8.97 0.89
N ASP A 14 -6.52 9.60 1.81
CA ASP A 14 -5.16 10.10 1.60
C ASP A 14 -4.15 9.00 1.32
N LEU A 15 -4.25 7.88 2.05
CA LEU A 15 -3.35 6.74 1.84
C LEU A 15 -3.59 6.11 0.47
N THR A 16 -4.85 5.94 0.09
CA THR A 16 -5.23 5.43 -1.23
C THR A 16 -4.77 6.38 -2.35
N LEU A 17 -4.87 7.69 -2.14
CA LEU A 17 -4.34 8.68 -3.08
C LEU A 17 -2.82 8.57 -3.23
N ALA A 18 -2.09 8.47 -2.12
CA ALA A 18 -0.63 8.36 -2.13
C ALA A 18 -0.14 7.09 -2.85
N VAL A 19 -0.78 5.93 -2.61
CA VAL A 19 -0.47 4.68 -3.30
C VAL A 19 -0.72 4.82 -4.80
N ASN A 20 -1.89 5.33 -5.19
CA ASN A 20 -2.23 5.50 -6.60
C ASN A 20 -1.30 6.48 -7.31
N ALA A 21 -0.90 7.56 -6.66
CA ALA A 21 0.06 8.51 -7.18
C ALA A 21 1.44 7.87 -7.39
N ALA A 22 1.93 7.11 -6.41
CA ALA A 22 3.21 6.41 -6.50
C ALA A 22 3.24 5.40 -7.66
N VAL A 23 2.17 4.61 -7.80
CA VAL A 23 2.01 3.65 -8.91
C VAL A 23 1.97 4.38 -10.25
N THR A 24 1.16 5.43 -10.37
CA THR A 24 0.97 6.18 -11.62
C THR A 24 2.26 6.88 -12.07
N LEU A 25 3.00 7.46 -11.12
CA LEU A 25 4.25 8.18 -11.39
C LEU A 25 5.47 7.25 -11.45
N GLN A 26 5.30 5.96 -11.16
CA GLN A 26 6.38 4.99 -10.99
C GLN A 26 7.47 5.50 -10.03
N ARG A 27 7.04 6.11 -8.93
CA ARG A 27 7.92 6.66 -7.89
C ARG A 27 7.83 5.81 -6.62
N PRO A 28 8.94 5.61 -5.91
CA PRO A 28 8.91 4.89 -4.63
C PRO A 28 8.06 5.63 -3.59
N LEU A 29 7.33 4.86 -2.77
CA LEU A 29 6.51 5.36 -1.67
C LEU A 29 7.10 4.90 -0.34
N LEU A 30 7.51 5.84 0.52
CA LEU A 30 7.97 5.55 1.88
C LEU A 30 6.82 5.75 2.87
N ILE A 31 6.39 4.69 3.52
CA ILE A 31 5.36 4.73 4.55
C ILE A 31 6.02 4.79 5.94
N LYS A 32 5.64 5.79 6.74
CA LYS A 32 6.09 5.97 8.13
C LYS A 32 4.88 5.96 9.08
N GLY A 33 5.08 5.51 10.31
CA GLY A 33 4.07 5.51 11.36
C GLY A 33 4.50 4.67 12.56
N GLU A 34 3.79 4.82 13.68
CA GLU A 34 4.08 4.11 14.94
C GLU A 34 4.07 2.57 14.77
N PRO A 35 4.82 1.81 15.59
CA PRO A 35 4.73 0.35 15.59
C PRO A 35 3.27 -0.12 15.73
N GLY A 36 2.87 -1.15 14.97
CA GLY A 36 1.50 -1.69 15.01
C GLY A 36 0.44 -0.96 14.16
N THR A 37 0.78 0.10 13.42
CA THR A 37 -0.19 0.85 12.57
C THR A 37 -0.50 0.21 11.20
N GLY A 38 -0.28 -1.10 11.03
CA GLY A 38 -0.65 -1.81 9.80
C GLY A 38 0.19 -1.50 8.55
N LYS A 39 1.42 -1.01 8.69
CA LYS A 39 2.32 -0.70 7.55
C LYS A 39 2.67 -1.95 6.71
N THR A 40 2.93 -3.07 7.38
CA THR A 40 3.22 -4.35 6.69
C THR A 40 1.99 -4.84 5.94
N MET A 41 0.83 -4.81 6.59
CA MET A 41 -0.45 -5.19 5.99
C MET A 41 -0.79 -4.32 4.77
N LEU A 42 -0.50 -3.02 4.79
CA LEU A 42 -0.65 -2.16 3.61
C LEU A 42 0.15 -2.69 2.41
N ALA A 43 1.41 -3.08 2.62
CA ALA A 43 2.25 -3.57 1.53
C ALA A 43 1.71 -4.89 0.94
N GLU A 44 1.22 -5.78 1.80
CA GLU A 44 0.57 -7.04 1.41
C GLU A 44 -0.70 -6.79 0.59
N GLU A 45 -1.56 -5.89 1.04
CA GLU A 45 -2.84 -5.57 0.39
C GLU A 45 -2.65 -4.81 -0.93
N VAL A 46 -1.67 -3.92 -1.00
CA VAL A 46 -1.30 -3.24 -2.24
C VAL A 46 -0.75 -4.25 -3.26
N ALA A 47 0.13 -5.17 -2.85
CA ALA A 47 0.64 -6.20 -3.73
C ALA A 47 -0.48 -7.13 -4.23
N ALA A 48 -1.33 -7.61 -3.33
CA ALA A 48 -2.46 -8.50 -3.66
C ALA A 48 -3.45 -7.84 -4.62
N SER A 49 -3.89 -6.60 -4.34
CA SER A 49 -4.85 -5.87 -5.17
C SER A 49 -4.31 -5.51 -6.56
N LEU A 50 -2.99 -5.32 -6.68
CA LEU A 50 -2.33 -5.04 -7.96
C LEU A 50 -1.88 -6.31 -8.69
N GLY A 51 -2.00 -7.48 -8.08
CA GLY A 51 -1.50 -8.75 -8.63
C GLY A 51 0.03 -8.78 -8.80
N LEU A 52 0.75 -8.11 -7.90
CA LEU A 52 2.21 -7.97 -7.94
C LEU A 52 2.88 -8.85 -6.90
N PRO A 53 4.12 -9.33 -7.15
CA PRO A 53 4.90 -10.01 -6.12
C PRO A 53 5.28 -9.04 -4.99
N LEU A 54 5.23 -9.52 -3.75
CA LEU A 54 5.73 -8.80 -2.58
C LEU A 54 7.12 -9.32 -2.20
N PHE A 55 8.12 -8.45 -2.25
CA PHE A 55 9.48 -8.76 -1.79
C PHE A 55 9.67 -8.20 -0.39
N GLN A 56 9.83 -9.08 0.59
CA GLN A 56 10.14 -8.73 1.98
C GLN A 56 11.60 -9.06 2.30
N TRP A 57 12.24 -8.24 3.13
CA TRP A 57 13.57 -8.49 3.66
C TRP A 57 13.47 -8.65 5.18
N HIS A 58 14.16 -9.65 5.73
CA HIS A 58 14.20 -9.96 7.17
C HIS A 58 15.58 -9.68 7.76
#